data_AF-A0A3L6TNC9-F1
#
_entry.id   AF-A0A3L6TNC9-F1
#
_cell.length_a   1.000
_cell.length_b   1.000
_cell.length_c   1.000
_cell.angle_alpha   90.00
_cell.angle_beta   90.00
_cell.angle_gamma   90.00
#
_symmetry.space_group_name_H-M   'P 1'
#
loop_
_entity.id
_entity.type
_entity.pdbx_description
1 polymer ?
#
loop_
_entity_poly.entity_id
_entity_poly.type
_entity_poly.pdbx_seq_one_letter_code
_entity_poly.pdbx_strand_id
1 'polypeptide(L)'
;MIAAGCSDGCIKLENIGSETLEKVVDYCNKHADPVPSAASSSSSSSFLTAPSKELEGWDRKLVDCLSQDALFNLTEASDSLVMDGHLDLTCRKIADLMRGKTIAEMRKMFNIKNDFTEEQEEEIRREHAWAFGGV
;
A
#
# COMPACT_ATOMS: atom_id res chain seq x y z
N MET A 1 11.90 19.09 11.88
CA MET A 1 11.86 19.37 13.34
C MET A 1 10.92 18.35 13.95
N ILE A 2 11.38 17.53 14.91
CA ILE A 2 10.49 16.64 15.64
C ILE A 2 9.70 17.54 16.59
N ALA A 3 8.40 17.70 16.34
CA ALA A 3 7.55 18.50 17.21
C ALA A 3 7.42 17.77 18.56
N ALA A 4 7.71 18.49 19.65
CA ALA A 4 7.55 18.06 21.03
C ALA A 4 8.49 16.94 21.52
N GLY A 5 9.75 17.27 21.82
CA GLY A 5 10.48 16.64 22.94
C GLY A 5 10.76 15.13 22.87
N CYS A 6 10.54 14.47 21.74
CA CYS A 6 10.87 13.05 21.53
C CYS A 6 12.36 12.82 21.19
N SER A 7 13.28 13.61 21.76
CA SER A 7 14.72 13.45 21.51
C SER A 7 15.37 12.38 22.39
N ASP A 8 14.72 11.98 23.51
CA ASP A 8 15.29 11.06 24.52
C ASP A 8 14.32 9.93 24.97
N GLY A 9 13.23 9.66 24.23
CA GLY A 9 12.20 8.70 24.64
C GLY A 9 11.72 7.75 23.54
N CYS A 10 11.24 6.56 23.94
CA CYS A 10 10.61 5.61 23.02
C CYS A 10 9.30 6.16 22.45
N ILE A 11 9.17 6.16 21.12
CA ILE A 11 7.89 6.45 20.44
C ILE A 11 7.02 5.20 20.56
N LYS A 12 5.86 5.33 21.21
CA LYS A 12 4.88 4.24 21.26
C LYS A 12 4.10 4.21 19.95
N LEU A 13 4.28 3.13 19.21
CA LEU A 13 3.46 2.83 18.05
C LEU A 13 2.37 1.85 18.49
N GLU A 14 1.14 2.33 18.53
CA GLU A 14 -0.02 1.50 18.83
C GLU A 14 -0.50 0.84 17.54
N ASN A 15 -0.93 -0.41 17.62
CA ASN A 15 -1.46 -1.19 16.49
C ASN A 15 -0.48 -1.56 15.35
N ILE A 16 0.83 -1.41 15.54
CA ILE A 16 1.84 -1.88 14.56
C ILE A 16 2.57 -3.10 15.12
N GLY A 17 2.44 -4.25 14.44
CA GLY A 17 3.18 -5.47 14.78
C GLY A 17 4.68 -5.35 14.50
N SER A 18 5.51 -6.12 15.22
CA SER A 18 6.97 -6.07 15.07
C SER A 18 7.44 -6.41 13.65
N GLU A 19 6.83 -7.41 13.03
CA GLU A 19 7.13 -7.82 11.65
C GLU A 19 6.79 -6.71 10.64
N THR A 20 5.65 -6.05 10.81
CA THR A 20 5.25 -4.92 9.98
C THR A 20 6.21 -3.75 10.14
N LEU A 21 6.59 -3.44 11.39
CA LEU A 21 7.53 -2.37 11.69
C LEU A 21 8.91 -2.62 11.07
N GLU A 22 9.39 -3.87 11.09
CA GLU A 22 10.65 -4.25 10.44
C GLU A 22 10.62 -3.92 8.93
N LYS A 23 9.51 -4.24 8.24
CA LYS A 23 9.33 -3.90 6.82
C LYS A 23 9.24 -2.39 6.57
N VAL A 24 8.60 -1.65 7.45
CA VAL A 24 8.57 -0.18 7.39
C VAL A 24 9.98 0.39 7.53
N VAL A 25 10.78 -0.13 8.46
CA VAL A 25 12.16 0.30 8.66
C VAL A 25 13.03 -0.06 7.44
N ASP A 26 12.88 -1.25 6.87
CA ASP A 26 13.55 -1.66 5.63
C ASP A 26 13.26 -0.68 4.49
N TYR A 27 11.97 -0.33 4.31
CA TYR A 27 11.54 0.65 3.31
C TYR A 27 12.19 2.02 3.55
N CYS A 28 12.12 2.53 4.79
CA CYS A 28 12.73 3.80 5.16
C CYS A 28 14.24 3.82 4.88
N ASN A 29 14.98 2.77 5.27
CA ASN A 29 16.42 2.69 5.03
C ASN A 29 16.75 2.68 3.54
N LYS A 30 16.00 1.90 2.75
CA LYS A 30 16.24 1.78 1.31
C LYS A 30 15.92 3.08 0.55
N HIS A 31 14.94 3.85 1.01
CA HIS A 31 14.53 5.13 0.41
C HIS A 31 15.26 6.34 1.02
N ALA A 32 15.99 6.17 2.13
CA ALA A 32 16.82 7.21 2.73
C ALA A 32 18.18 7.36 2.03
N ASP A 33 18.64 6.34 1.30
CA ASP A 33 19.90 6.41 0.55
C ASP A 33 19.82 7.51 -0.52
N PRO A 34 20.71 8.53 -0.47
CA PRO A 34 20.73 9.55 -1.49
C PRO A 34 21.20 8.90 -2.79
N VAL A 35 20.28 8.75 -3.75
CA VAL A 35 20.64 8.61 -5.15
C VAL A 35 21.68 9.70 -5.44
N PRO A 36 22.87 9.38 -6.02
CA PRO A 36 23.85 10.40 -6.36
C PRO A 36 23.23 11.33 -7.40
N SER A 37 22.65 12.42 -6.91
CA SER A 37 21.98 13.42 -7.73
C SER A 37 23.06 14.21 -8.44
N ALA A 38 23.19 13.98 -9.74
CA ALA A 38 23.84 14.94 -10.62
C ALA A 38 23.00 16.24 -10.58
N ALA A 39 23.58 17.26 -9.95
CA ALA A 39 23.16 18.66 -9.90
C ALA A 39 22.06 19.05 -8.89
N SER A 40 22.56 19.63 -7.80
CA SER A 40 22.00 20.69 -6.95
C SER A 40 20.80 21.47 -7.48
N SER A 41 19.77 21.68 -6.63
CA SER A 41 19.28 23.00 -6.19
C SER A 41 17.99 22.86 -5.36
N SER A 42 18.08 23.24 -4.09
CA SER A 42 17.09 24.01 -3.33
C SER A 42 15.59 23.79 -3.58
N SER A 43 14.92 23.25 -2.55
CA SER A 43 13.52 23.54 -2.20
C SER A 43 12.46 23.19 -3.24
N SER A 44 11.93 21.95 -3.18
CA SER A 44 10.50 21.61 -3.25
C SER A 44 10.32 20.10 -3.35
N SER A 45 9.49 19.53 -2.47
CA SER A 45 8.96 18.15 -2.45
C SER A 45 9.88 17.01 -2.90
N SER A 46 10.26 16.16 -1.95
CA SER A 46 10.91 14.85 -2.15
C SER A 46 10.07 13.82 -2.94
N PHE A 47 9.16 14.27 -3.80
CA PHE A 47 8.22 13.46 -4.59
C PHE A 47 8.70 13.21 -6.03
N LEU A 48 9.70 13.94 -6.54
CA LEU A 48 10.04 13.92 -7.98
C LEU A 48 11.48 13.52 -8.35
N THR A 49 12.27 12.96 -7.42
CA THR A 49 13.39 12.12 -7.88
C THR A 49 12.77 10.85 -8.43
N ALA A 50 12.71 10.73 -9.77
CA ALA A 50 12.29 9.50 -10.41
C ALA A 50 13.03 8.34 -9.72
N PRO A 51 12.32 7.40 -9.07
CA PRO A 51 12.98 6.31 -8.40
C PRO A 51 13.84 5.60 -9.44
N SER A 52 15.09 5.32 -9.10
CA SER A 52 15.94 4.52 -9.97
C SER A 52 15.19 3.23 -10.28
N LYS A 53 15.27 2.69 -11.51
CA LYS A 53 14.61 1.42 -11.87
C LYS A 53 14.92 0.29 -10.89
N GLU A 54 16.08 0.37 -10.24
CA GLU A 54 16.49 -0.53 -9.16
C GLU A 54 15.61 -0.40 -7.90
N LEU A 55 15.26 0.83 -7.51
CA LEU A 55 14.40 1.13 -6.36
C LEU A 55 12.97 0.64 -6.62
N GLU A 56 12.41 0.94 -7.81
CA GLU A 56 11.09 0.42 -8.20
C GLU A 56 11.07 -1.12 -8.24
N GLY A 57 12.16 -1.74 -8.70
CA GLY A 57 12.30 -3.19 -8.74
C GLY A 57 12.40 -3.81 -7.34
N TRP A 58 13.02 -3.12 -6.40
CA TRP A 58 13.08 -3.53 -5.00
C TRP A 58 11.71 -3.36 -4.32
N ASP A 59 11.04 -2.24 -4.54
CA ASP A 59 9.70 -1.96 -4.03
C ASP A 59 8.68 -3.02 -4.45
N ARG A 60 8.71 -3.42 -5.73
CA ARG A 60 7.85 -4.53 -6.21
C ARG A 60 8.14 -5.83 -5.48
N LYS A 61 9.42 -6.18 -5.30
CA LYS A 61 9.80 -7.40 -4.57
C LYS A 61 9.36 -7.34 -3.11
N LEU A 62 9.47 -6.18 -2.47
CA LEU A 62 9.03 -5.98 -1.09
C LEU A 62 7.54 -6.36 -0.98
N VAL A 63 6.67 -5.79 -1.82
CA VAL A 63 5.22 -6.07 -1.74
C VAL A 63 4.79 -7.40 -2.36
N ASP A 64 5.54 -7.95 -3.30
CA ASP A 64 5.26 -9.26 -3.92
C ASP A 64 5.53 -10.43 -2.97
N CYS A 65 6.48 -10.29 -2.05
CA CYS A 65 6.83 -11.32 -1.07
C CYS A 65 5.92 -11.34 0.17
N LEU A 66 5.00 -10.38 0.30
CA LEU A 66 4.10 -10.29 1.46
C LEU A 66 2.87 -11.18 1.30
N SER A 67 2.41 -11.74 2.42
CA SER A 67 1.07 -12.31 2.51
C SER A 67 0.03 -11.20 2.43
N GLN A 68 -1.21 -11.56 2.11
CA GLN A 68 -2.31 -10.60 2.05
C GLN A 68 -2.52 -9.89 3.40
N ASP A 69 -2.45 -10.63 4.51
CA ASP A 69 -2.58 -10.06 5.86
C ASP A 69 -1.43 -9.09 6.17
N ALA A 70 -0.19 -9.45 5.80
CA ALA A 70 0.96 -8.58 5.98
C ALA A 70 0.84 -7.31 5.12
N LEU A 71 0.30 -7.40 3.90
CA LEU A 71 0.06 -6.25 3.03
C LEU A 71 -0.97 -5.27 3.63
N PHE A 72 -2.03 -5.77 4.25
CA PHE A 72 -3.01 -4.92 4.94
C PHE A 72 -2.40 -4.25 6.18
N ASN A 73 -1.71 -5.01 7.02
CA ASN A 73 -1.03 -4.46 8.19
C ASN A 73 -0.01 -3.38 7.78
N LEU A 74 0.71 -3.60 6.68
CA LEU A 74 1.67 -2.64 6.13
C LEU A 74 0.99 -1.38 5.59
N THR A 75 -0.18 -1.52 4.99
CA THR A 75 -0.99 -0.39 4.51
C THR A 75 -1.48 0.46 5.67
N GLU A 76 -2.03 -0.16 6.72
CA GLU A 76 -2.48 0.53 7.94
C GLU A 76 -1.33 1.22 8.68
N ALA A 77 -0.17 0.55 8.78
CA ALA A 77 1.02 1.13 9.37
C ALA A 77 1.53 2.34 8.56
N SER A 78 1.49 2.25 7.23
CA SER A 78 1.92 3.35 6.34
C SER A 78 1.01 4.57 6.44
N ASP A 79 -0.31 4.35 6.56
CA ASP A 79 -1.28 5.42 6.82
C ASP A 79 -1.06 6.07 8.20
N SER A 80 -0.89 5.26 9.24
CA SER A 80 -0.65 5.73 10.61
C SER A 80 0.64 6.55 10.75
N LEU A 81 1.68 6.21 9.98
CA LEU A 81 2.97 6.89 9.97
C LEU A 81 3.04 8.01 8.91
N VAL A 82 1.97 8.23 8.14
CA VAL A 82 1.86 9.24 7.08
C VAL A 82 3.00 9.09 6.05
N MET A 83 3.21 7.85 5.59
CA MET A 83 4.23 7.49 4.59
C MET A 83 3.59 7.35 3.19
N ASP A 84 3.31 8.48 2.55
CA ASP A 84 2.57 8.53 1.27
C ASP A 84 3.14 7.60 0.19
N GLY A 85 4.46 7.58 0.00
CA GLY A 85 5.10 6.74 -1.02
C GLY A 85 4.97 5.23 -0.77
N HIS A 86 4.95 4.84 0.50
CA HIS A 86 4.78 3.44 0.90
C HIS A 86 3.31 3.02 0.81
N LEU A 87 2.40 3.91 1.22
CA LEU A 87 0.96 3.74 1.09
C LEU A 87 0.54 3.58 -0.37
N ASP A 88 1.08 4.41 -1.27
CA ASP A 88 0.81 4.32 -2.71
C ASP A 88 1.30 3.00 -3.32
N LEU A 89 2.39 2.44 -2.79
CA LEU A 89 2.95 1.17 -3.25
C LEU A 89 2.05 0.00 -2.84
N THR A 90 1.63 -0.06 -1.58
CA THR A 90 0.74 -1.11 -1.10
C THR A 90 -0.65 -1.02 -1.75
N CYS A 91 -1.20 0.20 -1.90
CA CYS A 91 -2.47 0.43 -2.60
C CYS A 91 -2.43 -0.06 -4.06
N ARG A 92 -1.32 0.20 -4.78
CA ARG A 92 -1.13 -0.31 -6.14
C ARG A 92 -1.14 -1.84 -6.18
N LYS A 93 -0.45 -2.49 -5.24
CA LYS A 93 -0.43 -3.95 -5.17
C LYS A 93 -1.83 -4.52 -4.91
N ILE A 94 -2.59 -3.91 -3.99
CA ILE A 94 -3.99 -4.29 -3.73
C ILE A 94 -4.83 -4.12 -5.00
N ALA A 95 -4.71 -2.98 -5.69
CA ALA A 95 -5.44 -2.73 -6.94
C ALA A 95 -5.12 -3.78 -8.02
N ASP A 96 -3.87 -4.22 -8.12
CA ASP A 96 -3.46 -5.27 -9.06
C ASP A 96 -3.98 -6.66 -8.66
N LEU A 97 -4.13 -6.95 -7.36
CA LEU A 97 -4.79 -8.18 -6.89
C LEU A 97 -6.29 -8.19 -7.23
N MET A 98 -6.93 -7.02 -7.22
CA MET A 98 -8.35 -6.85 -7.57
C MET A 98 -8.60 -6.91 -9.08
N ARG A 99 -7.59 -6.56 -9.88
CA ARG A 99 -7.71 -6.46 -11.33
C ARG A 99 -8.05 -7.81 -11.96
N GLY A 100 -9.13 -7.84 -12.74
CA GLY A 100 -9.55 -9.04 -13.48
C GLY A 100 -10.18 -10.13 -12.62
N LYS A 101 -10.41 -9.88 -11.33
CA LYS A 101 -11.14 -10.80 -10.44
C LYS A 101 -12.64 -10.57 -10.53
N THR A 102 -13.38 -11.67 -10.48
CA THR A 102 -14.85 -11.61 -10.37
C THR A 102 -15.28 -11.19 -8.97
N ILE A 103 -16.51 -10.70 -8.82
CA ILE A 103 -17.07 -10.31 -7.51
C ILE A 103 -17.00 -11.48 -6.50
N ALA A 104 -17.25 -12.70 -6.95
CA ALA A 104 -17.18 -13.89 -6.10
C ALA A 104 -15.76 -14.19 -5.62
N GLU A 105 -14.76 -14.08 -6.49
CA GLU A 105 -13.35 -14.25 -6.12
C GLU A 105 -12.88 -13.13 -5.19
N MET A 106 -13.32 -11.90 -5.44
CA MET A 106 -13.05 -10.75 -4.58
C MET A 106 -13.61 -10.95 -3.18
N ARG A 107 -14.88 -11.35 -3.07
CA ARG A 107 -15.50 -11.69 -1.78
C ARG A 107 -14.70 -12.78 -1.05
N LYS A 108 -14.27 -13.82 -1.76
CA LYS A 108 -13.44 -14.89 -1.16
C LYS A 108 -12.06 -14.39 -0.72
N MET A 109 -11.40 -13.59 -1.55
CA MET A 109 -10.06 -13.07 -1.28
C MET A 109 -10.07 -12.18 -0.04
N PHE A 110 -10.98 -11.23 0.02
CA PHE A 110 -11.11 -10.31 1.16
C PHE A 110 -11.91 -10.91 2.33
N ASN A 111 -12.26 -12.20 2.26
CA ASN A 111 -13.07 -12.91 3.26
C ASN A 111 -14.37 -12.16 3.64
N ILE A 112 -15.00 -11.54 2.64
CA ILE A 112 -16.26 -10.79 2.77
C ILE A 112 -17.43 -11.73 2.54
N LYS A 113 -18.36 -11.77 3.51
CA LYS A 113 -19.61 -12.52 3.38
C LYS A 113 -20.54 -11.83 2.38
N ASN A 114 -21.16 -12.60 1.47
CA ASN A 114 -22.25 -12.06 0.65
C ASN A 114 -23.47 -11.77 1.54
N ASP A 115 -23.84 -10.51 1.62
CA ASP A 115 -24.97 -9.98 2.37
C ASP A 115 -26.18 -9.65 1.48
N PHE A 116 -26.04 -9.75 0.16
CA PHE A 116 -27.12 -9.57 -0.80
C PHE A 116 -27.97 -10.84 -0.96
N THR A 117 -29.28 -10.65 -1.16
CA THR A 117 -30.15 -11.73 -1.65
C THR A 117 -29.93 -11.97 -3.15
N GLU A 118 -30.36 -13.13 -3.66
CA GLU A 118 -30.23 -13.46 -5.09
C GLU A 118 -30.91 -12.41 -5.98
N GLU A 119 -32.10 -11.93 -5.58
CA GLU A 119 -32.84 -10.88 -6.30
C GLU A 119 -32.08 -9.54 -6.33
N GLN A 120 -31.43 -9.16 -5.22
CA GLN A 120 -30.62 -7.94 -5.17
C GLN A 120 -29.35 -8.07 -6.01
N GLU A 121 -28.71 -9.24 -6.00
CA GLU A 121 -27.52 -9.48 -6.83
C GLU A 121 -27.85 -9.47 -8.32
N GLU A 122 -29.01 -10.02 -8.72
CA GLU A 122 -29.51 -9.95 -10.09
C GLU A 122 -29.86 -8.52 -10.51
N GLU A 123 -30.49 -7.74 -9.63
CA GLU A 123 -30.79 -6.33 -9.90
C GLU A 123 -29.51 -5.52 -10.10
N ILE A 124 -28.53 -5.66 -9.20
CA ILE A 124 -27.22 -4.99 -9.32
C ILE A 124 -26.51 -5.45 -10.60
N ARG A 125 -26.57 -6.74 -10.95
CA ARG A 125 -25.97 -7.27 -12.19
C ARG A 125 -26.65 -6.69 -13.43
N ARG A 126 -27.96 -6.47 -13.39
CA ARG A 126 -28.74 -5.86 -14.47
C ARG A 126 -28.43 -4.37 -14.62
N GLU A 127 -28.42 -3.62 -13.51
CA GLU A 127 -28.10 -2.19 -13.49
C GLU A 127 -26.65 -1.91 -13.93
N HIS A 128 -25.72 -2.77 -13.49
CA HIS A 128 -24.29 -2.64 -13.79
C HIS A 128 -23.83 -3.56 -14.93
N ALA A 129 -24.73 -3.98 -15.83
CA ALA A 129 -24.40 -4.85 -16.96
C ALA A 129 -23.21 -4.35 -17.81
N TRP A 130 -23.03 -3.01 -17.89
CA TRP A 130 -21.89 -2.36 -18.56
C TRP A 130 -20.52 -2.75 -17.98
N ALA A 131 -20.45 -3.09 -16.68
CA ALA A 131 -19.23 -3.49 -16.00
C ALA A 131 -18.87 -4.97 -16.21
N PHE A 132 -19.85 -5.79 -16.64
CA PHE A 132 -19.68 -7.24 -16.85
C PHE A 132 -19.53 -7.63 -18.33
N GLY A 133 -19.87 -6.75 -19.27
CA GLY A 133 -19.89 -7.03 -20.72
C GLY A 133 -18.55 -6.96 -21.45
N GLY A 134 -17.41 -7.02 -20.74
CA GLY A 134 -16.07 -6.79 -21.28
C GLY A 134 -15.07 -7.93 -21.08
N VAL A 135 -15.54 -9.19 -21.04
CA VAL A 135 -14.68 -10.39 -21.12
C VAL A 135 -14.87 -11.07 -22.46
#